data_AF-A0A804JNY0-F1
#
_entry.id   AF-A0A804JNY0-F1
#
_cell.length_a   1.000
_cell.length_b   1.000
_cell.length_c   1.000
_cell.angle_alpha   90.00
_cell.angle_beta   90.00
_cell.angle_gamma   90.00
#
_symmetry.space_group_name_H-M   'P 1'
#
loop_
_entity.id
_entity.type
_entity.pdbx_description
1 polymer ?
#
loop_
_entity_poly.entity_id
_entity_poly.type
_entity_poly.pdbx_seq_one_letter_code
_entity_poly.pdbx_strand_id
1 'polypeptide(L)'
;MAWKFFVGGDWNFNGTSEEVKKIVSTLNDRKVASADVVDVVVSPPYVFLRIVKSLLRPDFHVAAQNCWTESRKGWSGYELLLLGESNEFVGDKVAYALSKGIKVIGCVGETLQCESGATMDVIAAQTKTIACFTISGLGNWNWEGCYSCWEVDSELCKWLQINVSVEVAESTRIIYGGSVNGANCKELAAQPDVDGFLAGGASLKPEFVDIINSATVKSSARGLLPRSIEDP
;
A
#
# COMPACT_ATOMS: atom_id res chain seq x y z
N MET A 1 -2.79 -1.81 19.12
CA MET A 1 -4.07 -1.82 18.39
C MET A 1 -4.23 -3.20 17.77
N ALA A 2 -5.46 -3.71 17.64
CA ALA A 2 -5.70 -4.94 16.90
C ALA A 2 -5.27 -4.77 15.43
N TRP A 3 -4.71 -5.83 14.85
CA TRP A 3 -4.27 -5.85 13.46
C TRP A 3 -5.45 -5.70 12.51
N LYS A 4 -5.29 -4.85 11.48
CA LYS A 4 -6.31 -4.64 10.45
C LYS A 4 -5.73 -4.98 9.09
N PHE A 5 -6.56 -5.64 8.27
CA PHE A 5 -6.28 -5.80 6.86
C PHE A 5 -6.28 -4.42 6.18
N PHE A 6 -5.53 -4.24 5.10
CA PHE A 6 -5.48 -2.97 4.38
C PHE A 6 -5.94 -3.14 2.94
N VAL A 7 -6.82 -2.26 2.45
CA VAL A 7 -7.22 -2.27 1.03
C VAL A 7 -7.13 -0.86 0.46
N GLY A 8 -6.09 -0.65 -0.34
CA GLY A 8 -5.89 0.53 -1.16
C GLY A 8 -6.46 0.36 -2.56
N GLY A 9 -7.13 1.38 -3.09
CA GLY A 9 -7.55 1.46 -4.48
C GLY A 9 -6.81 2.58 -5.20
N ASP A 10 -5.85 2.24 -6.05
CA ASP A 10 -5.12 3.20 -6.86
C ASP A 10 -5.78 3.39 -8.23
N TRP A 11 -6.41 4.55 -8.41
CA TRP A 11 -7.15 4.86 -9.63
C TRP A 11 -6.23 5.19 -10.80
N ASN A 12 -4.91 5.28 -10.56
CA ASN A 12 -3.91 5.69 -11.54
C ASN A 12 -4.36 6.97 -12.26
N PHE A 13 -4.03 7.13 -13.54
CA PHE A 13 -4.42 8.26 -14.35
C PHE A 13 -5.80 8.07 -15.01
N ASN A 14 -6.83 7.70 -14.22
CA ASN A 14 -8.18 7.46 -14.71
C ASN A 14 -9.24 8.33 -14.02
N GLY A 15 -10.29 8.64 -14.77
CA GLY A 15 -11.53 9.22 -14.25
C GLY A 15 -11.88 10.58 -14.85
N THR A 16 -13.17 10.77 -15.09
CA THR A 16 -13.85 12.06 -15.30
C THR A 16 -14.63 12.46 -14.05
N SER A 17 -15.14 13.70 -14.01
CA SER A 17 -15.94 14.17 -12.87
C SER A 17 -17.18 13.31 -12.63
N GLU A 18 -17.82 12.85 -13.70
CA GLU A 18 -18.99 11.98 -13.67
C GLU A 18 -18.63 10.56 -13.18
N GLU A 19 -17.56 9.99 -13.73
CA GLU A 19 -17.10 8.64 -13.35
C GLU A 19 -16.67 8.58 -11.89
N VAL A 20 -15.90 9.57 -11.42
CA VAL A 20 -15.44 9.65 -10.03
C VAL A 20 -16.63 9.73 -9.07
N LYS A 21 -17.63 10.57 -9.37
CA LYS A 21 -18.85 10.66 -8.55
C LYS A 21 -19.60 9.32 -8.52
N LYS A 22 -19.67 8.63 -9.66
CA LYS A 22 -20.32 7.32 -9.77
C LYS A 22 -19.58 6.24 -8.96
N ILE A 23 -18.25 6.23 -9.01
CA ILE A 23 -17.42 5.32 -8.21
C ILE A 23 -17.68 5.58 -6.72
N VAL A 24 -17.59 6.84 -6.27
CA VAL A 24 -17.82 7.19 -4.86
C VAL A 24 -19.24 6.83 -4.40
N SER A 25 -20.26 7.10 -5.21
CA SER A 25 -21.64 6.68 -4.91
C SER A 25 -21.72 5.16 -4.71
N THR A 26 -21.10 4.39 -5.61
CA THR A 26 -21.08 2.92 -5.52
C THR A 26 -20.42 2.47 -4.21
N LEU A 27 -19.30 3.08 -3.80
CA LEU A 27 -18.61 2.74 -2.55
C LEU A 27 -19.42 3.10 -1.30
N ASN A 28 -20.15 4.21 -1.34
CA ASN A 28 -21.01 4.64 -0.25
C ASN A 28 -22.23 3.73 -0.08
N ASP A 29 -22.81 3.25 -1.19
CA ASP A 29 -24.05 2.46 -1.20
C ASP A 29 -23.83 0.97 -0.85
N ARG A 30 -22.58 0.54 -0.71
CA ARG A 30 -22.23 -0.88 -0.54
C ARG A 30 -21.85 -1.18 0.90
N LYS A 31 -22.30 -2.35 1.37
CA LYS A 31 -21.89 -2.88 2.68
C LYS A 31 -20.51 -3.50 2.55
N VAL A 32 -19.62 -3.07 3.43
CA VAL A 32 -18.25 -3.58 3.55
C VAL A 32 -17.98 -4.09 4.96
N ALA A 33 -16.88 -4.82 5.13
CA ALA A 33 -16.37 -5.23 6.43
C ALA A 33 -16.16 -4.02 7.36
N SER A 34 -16.24 -4.25 8.68
CA SER A 34 -16.10 -3.18 9.68
C SER A 34 -14.74 -2.50 9.58
N ALA A 35 -14.69 -1.20 9.92
CA ALA A 35 -13.44 -0.46 10.08
C ALA A 35 -12.53 -1.05 11.16
N ASP A 36 -13.03 -1.91 12.05
CA ASP A 36 -12.21 -2.67 13.01
C ASP A 36 -11.47 -3.85 12.38
N VAL A 37 -11.87 -4.27 11.17
CA VAL A 37 -11.32 -5.41 10.43
C VAL A 37 -10.45 -4.94 9.27
N VAL A 38 -10.86 -3.89 8.57
CA VAL A 38 -10.18 -3.39 7.36
C VAL A 38 -10.04 -1.87 7.37
N ASP A 39 -8.84 -1.39 7.05
CA ASP A 39 -8.60 0.00 6.68
C ASP A 39 -8.75 0.12 5.16
N VAL A 40 -9.60 1.05 4.69
CA VAL A 40 -9.85 1.27 3.26
C VAL A 40 -9.37 2.65 2.83
N VAL A 41 -8.55 2.69 1.78
CA VAL A 41 -8.00 3.92 1.20
C VAL A 41 -8.27 3.98 -0.29
N VAL A 42 -8.69 5.12 -0.81
CA VAL A 42 -8.78 5.37 -2.26
C VAL A 42 -7.81 6.47 -2.68
N SER A 43 -7.13 6.27 -3.81
CA SER A 43 -6.10 7.18 -4.32
C SER A 43 -6.49 7.69 -5.70
N PRO A 44 -7.29 8.77 -5.79
CA PRO A 44 -7.68 9.38 -7.05
C PRO A 44 -6.56 10.30 -7.60
N PRO A 45 -6.59 10.66 -8.90
CA PRO A 45 -5.80 11.78 -9.42
C PRO A 45 -5.94 13.05 -8.58
N TYR A 46 -4.87 13.84 -8.48
CA TYR A 46 -4.81 15.03 -7.61
C TYR A 46 -6.00 15.99 -7.78
N VAL A 47 -6.42 16.22 -9.02
CA VAL A 47 -7.55 17.10 -9.38
C VAL A 47 -8.88 16.64 -8.77
N PHE A 48 -9.00 15.35 -8.43
CA PHE A 48 -10.21 14.77 -7.83
C PHE A 48 -10.12 14.59 -6.31
N LEU A 49 -8.95 14.77 -5.68
CA LEU A 49 -8.78 14.56 -4.23
C LEU A 49 -9.81 15.31 -3.40
N ARG A 50 -10.06 16.58 -3.73
CA ARG A 50 -11.00 17.42 -2.99
C ARG A 50 -12.43 16.93 -3.11
N ILE A 51 -12.88 16.57 -4.31
CA ILE A 51 -14.26 16.12 -4.53
C ILE A 51 -14.48 14.74 -3.91
N VAL A 52 -13.52 13.81 -4.06
CA VAL A 52 -13.59 12.48 -3.44
C VAL A 52 -13.64 12.61 -1.93
N LYS A 53 -12.73 13.39 -1.31
CA LYS A 53 -12.72 13.61 0.14
C LYS A 53 -14.04 14.18 0.67
N SER A 54 -14.74 15.01 -0.12
CA SER A 54 -16.01 15.61 0.30
C SER A 54 -17.22 14.67 0.19
N LEU A 55 -17.14 13.65 -0.67
CA LEU A 55 -18.27 12.77 -0.98
C LEU A 55 -18.12 11.37 -0.38
N LEU A 56 -16.88 10.94 -0.12
CA LEU A 56 -16.58 9.60 0.35
C LEU A 56 -17.06 9.43 1.80
N ARG A 57 -17.62 8.25 2.08
CA ARG A 57 -18.00 7.79 3.42
C ARG A 57 -16.85 7.98 4.45
N PRO A 58 -17.16 8.32 5.70
CA PRO A 58 -16.18 8.75 6.70
C PRO A 58 -15.27 7.64 7.23
N ASP A 59 -15.67 6.38 7.08
CA ASP A 59 -14.89 5.19 7.42
C ASP A 59 -13.80 4.86 6.38
N PHE A 60 -13.79 5.55 5.23
CA PHE A 60 -12.76 5.41 4.21
C PHE A 60 -11.85 6.64 4.21
N HIS A 61 -10.60 6.45 3.80
CA HIS A 61 -9.62 7.52 3.69
C HIS A 61 -9.22 7.79 2.24
N VAL A 62 -8.66 8.97 2.00
CA VAL A 62 -8.09 9.35 0.72
C VAL A 62 -6.57 9.43 0.80
N ALA A 63 -5.89 8.93 -0.21
CA ALA A 63 -4.46 9.11 -0.41
C ALA A 63 -4.20 9.93 -1.69
N ALA A 64 -3.09 10.65 -1.72
CA ALA A 64 -2.55 11.18 -2.96
C ALA A 64 -1.65 10.12 -3.60
N GLN A 65 -1.57 10.11 -4.93
CA GLN A 65 -0.74 9.15 -5.68
C GLN A 65 0.75 9.48 -5.66
N ASN A 66 1.12 10.74 -5.41
CA ASN A 66 2.51 11.19 -5.30
C ASN A 66 2.59 12.45 -4.42
N CYS A 67 3.78 12.76 -3.92
CA CYS A 67 4.07 14.00 -3.21
C CYS A 67 5.51 14.47 -3.49
N TRP A 68 5.81 15.72 -3.14
CA TRP A 68 7.13 16.31 -3.32
C TRP A 68 8.02 16.11 -2.08
N THR A 69 9.35 16.18 -2.26
CA THR A 69 10.37 15.96 -1.22
C THR A 69 10.58 17.13 -0.27
N GLU A 70 10.01 18.31 -0.53
CA GLU A 70 10.19 19.50 0.30
C GLU A 70 8.99 20.47 0.26
N SER A 71 9.00 21.49 1.14
CA SER A 71 8.01 22.57 1.10
C SER A 71 8.41 23.64 0.09
N ARG A 72 7.67 23.71 -1.02
CA ARG A 72 7.56 24.84 -1.97
C ARG A 72 8.86 25.66 -2.16
N LYS A 73 9.74 25.18 -3.03
CA LYS A 73 10.62 26.01 -3.85
C LYS A 73 10.28 25.80 -5.33
N GLY A 74 10.50 26.83 -6.16
CA GLY A 74 10.01 26.95 -7.53
C GLY A 74 10.15 25.70 -8.38
N TRP A 75 9.13 24.84 -8.34
CA TRP A 75 9.04 23.59 -9.07
C TRP A 75 7.75 23.59 -9.90
N SER A 76 7.87 23.15 -11.15
CA SER A 76 6.84 23.24 -12.18
C SER A 76 6.06 21.94 -12.42
N GLY A 77 6.22 20.91 -11.59
CA GLY A 77 5.16 19.91 -11.40
C GLY A 77 5.23 18.59 -12.18
N TYR A 78 6.40 18.10 -12.60
CA TYR A 78 6.46 16.90 -13.46
C TYR A 78 7.56 15.88 -13.10
N GLU A 79 7.31 14.98 -12.12
CA GLU A 79 8.05 13.71 -11.84
C GLU A 79 7.06 12.62 -11.30
N LEU A 80 7.03 11.42 -11.90
CA LEU A 80 5.95 10.39 -11.97
C LEU A 80 6.55 9.16 -12.68
N LEU A 81 6.49 7.94 -12.11
CA LEU A 81 7.26 6.69 -12.41
C LEU A 81 7.78 6.37 -13.84
N LEU A 82 7.22 6.96 -14.91
CA LEU A 82 7.92 7.19 -16.19
C LEU A 82 9.19 8.07 -16.06
N LEU A 83 9.42 8.68 -14.90
CA LEU A 83 10.35 9.80 -14.67
C LEU A 83 11.61 9.38 -13.90
N GLY A 84 11.84 8.08 -13.72
CA GLY A 84 13.12 7.56 -13.23
C GLY A 84 13.44 7.97 -11.79
N GLU A 85 12.45 7.89 -10.89
CA GLU A 85 12.65 8.16 -9.46
C GLU A 85 13.63 7.13 -8.88
N SER A 86 14.78 7.60 -8.40
CA SER A 86 15.79 6.73 -7.79
C SER A 86 15.37 6.26 -6.39
N ASN A 87 16.04 5.23 -5.87
CA ASN A 87 15.81 4.75 -4.51
C ASN A 87 15.96 5.87 -3.47
N GLU A 88 16.97 6.73 -3.64
CA GLU A 88 17.26 7.86 -2.76
C GLU A 88 16.13 8.89 -2.83
N PHE A 89 15.65 9.21 -4.02
CA PHE A 89 14.56 10.16 -4.21
C PHE A 89 13.25 9.68 -3.56
N VAL A 90 12.95 8.38 -3.69
CA VAL A 90 11.81 7.77 -2.98
C VAL A 90 12.03 7.82 -1.47
N GLY A 91 13.24 7.50 -0.99
CA GLY A 91 13.60 7.61 0.43
C GLY A 91 13.37 9.02 1.01
N ASP A 92 13.81 10.04 0.29
CA ASP A 92 13.60 11.46 0.63
C ASP A 92 12.11 11.81 0.72
N LYS A 93 11.31 11.37 -0.25
CA LYS A 93 9.85 11.60 -0.22
C LYS A 93 9.19 10.96 0.99
N VAL A 94 9.53 9.70 1.26
CA VAL A 94 8.95 8.97 2.39
C VAL A 94 9.31 9.67 3.70
N ALA A 95 10.58 10.00 3.92
CA ALA A 95 11.01 10.73 5.12
C ALA A 95 10.32 12.09 5.23
N TYR A 96 10.25 12.85 4.13
CA TYR A 96 9.60 14.14 4.17
C TYR A 96 8.09 14.04 4.47
N ALA A 97 7.36 13.12 3.83
CA ALA A 97 5.94 12.91 4.08
C ALA A 97 5.68 12.51 5.55
N LEU A 98 6.47 11.58 6.08
CA LEU A 98 6.39 11.17 7.48
C LEU A 98 6.70 12.32 8.44
N SER A 99 7.65 13.20 8.11
CA SER A 99 7.95 14.41 8.90
C SER A 99 6.76 15.39 9.00
N LYS A 100 5.81 15.29 8.07
CA LYS A 100 4.56 16.07 8.05
C LYS A 100 3.38 15.33 8.67
N GLY A 101 3.61 14.15 9.26
CA GLY A 101 2.56 13.32 9.86
C GLY A 101 1.66 12.61 8.84
N ILE A 102 2.11 12.51 7.58
CA ILE A 102 1.40 11.78 6.53
C ILE A 102 1.79 10.30 6.62
N LYS A 103 0.82 9.40 6.59
CA LYS A 103 1.07 7.95 6.48
C LYS A 103 1.48 7.61 5.05
N VAL A 104 2.41 6.68 4.87
CA VAL A 104 2.97 6.38 3.55
C VAL A 104 2.75 4.91 3.18
N ILE A 105 2.23 4.68 1.98
CA ILE A 105 2.33 3.39 1.28
C ILE A 105 3.56 3.53 0.39
N GLY A 106 4.64 2.80 0.65
CA GLY A 106 5.81 2.82 -0.23
C GLY A 106 5.94 1.52 -1.00
N CYS A 107 5.93 1.66 -2.30
CA CYS A 107 5.99 0.54 -3.23
C CYS A 107 7.44 0.15 -3.48
N VAL A 108 7.71 -1.15 -3.43
CA VAL A 108 8.98 -1.77 -3.80
C VAL A 108 8.70 -2.91 -4.78
N GLY A 109 9.64 -3.18 -5.66
CA GLY A 109 9.47 -4.20 -6.69
C GLY A 109 10.50 -4.07 -7.79
N GLU A 110 10.70 -5.17 -8.47
CA GLU A 110 11.55 -5.32 -9.63
C GLU A 110 10.80 -5.02 -10.94
N THR A 111 11.54 -4.66 -11.99
CA THR A 111 11.00 -4.57 -13.35
C THR A 111 10.76 -5.96 -13.92
N LEU A 112 9.73 -6.11 -14.78
CA LEU A 112 9.36 -7.29 -15.57
C LEU A 112 10.46 -8.38 -15.64
N GLN A 113 10.11 -9.57 -15.15
CA GLN A 113 10.86 -10.84 -15.08
C GLN A 113 11.48 -11.14 -13.70
N CYS A 114 10.71 -11.84 -12.86
CA CYS A 114 11.17 -12.81 -11.85
C CYS A 114 12.02 -13.96 -12.47
N GLU A 115 12.80 -13.71 -13.52
CA GLU A 115 13.57 -14.71 -14.26
C GLU A 115 15.08 -14.60 -13.99
N SER A 116 15.54 -13.62 -13.19
CA SER A 116 16.97 -13.39 -12.94
C SER A 116 17.48 -13.82 -11.56
N GLY A 117 16.62 -14.28 -10.65
CA GLY A 117 17.03 -14.64 -9.28
C GLY A 117 17.50 -13.46 -8.41
N ALA A 118 17.42 -12.22 -8.90
CA ALA A 118 17.86 -11.00 -8.22
C ALA A 118 16.71 -10.19 -7.58
N THR A 119 15.50 -10.76 -7.53
CA THR A 119 14.29 -10.09 -7.01
C THR A 119 14.51 -9.53 -5.61
N MET A 120 15.05 -10.35 -4.70
CA MET A 120 15.33 -9.89 -3.35
C MET A 120 16.47 -8.88 -3.24
N ASP A 121 17.48 -8.92 -4.12
CA ASP A 121 18.55 -7.93 -4.08
C ASP A 121 17.99 -6.53 -4.41
N VAL A 122 17.10 -6.44 -5.39
CA VAL A 122 16.43 -5.20 -5.77
C VAL A 122 15.51 -4.71 -4.64
N ILE A 123 14.66 -5.59 -4.12
CA ILE A 123 13.69 -5.24 -3.07
C ILE A 123 14.39 -4.88 -1.77
N ALA A 124 15.45 -5.61 -1.38
CA ALA A 124 16.27 -5.28 -0.22
C ALA A 124 16.95 -3.92 -0.39
N ALA A 125 17.50 -3.60 -1.56
CA ALA A 125 18.13 -2.31 -1.81
C ALA A 125 17.14 -1.13 -1.70
N GLN A 126 15.95 -1.29 -2.29
CA GLN A 126 14.87 -0.30 -2.20
C GLN A 126 14.38 -0.13 -0.75
N THR A 127 14.07 -1.24 -0.08
CA THR A 127 13.56 -1.25 1.30
C THR A 127 14.60 -0.69 2.27
N LYS A 128 15.87 -1.03 2.11
CA LYS A 128 16.98 -0.47 2.89
C LYS A 128 17.05 1.03 2.78
N THR A 129 16.90 1.56 1.57
CA THR A 129 16.95 3.01 1.35
C THR A 129 15.79 3.67 2.10
N ILE A 130 14.57 3.19 1.93
CA ILE A 130 13.40 3.71 2.67
C ILE A 130 13.65 3.63 4.19
N ALA A 131 14.08 2.48 4.70
CA ALA A 131 14.31 2.27 6.12
C ALA A 131 15.38 3.19 6.71
N CYS A 132 16.49 3.40 6.00
CA CYS A 132 17.53 4.32 6.43
C CYS A 132 16.97 5.73 6.60
N PHE A 133 16.19 6.24 5.65
CA PHE A 133 15.63 7.59 5.70
C PHE A 133 14.56 7.77 6.78
N THR A 134 13.73 6.75 7.05
CA THR A 134 12.68 6.82 8.08
C THR A 134 13.24 6.69 9.49
N ILE A 135 14.16 5.75 9.72
CA ILE A 135 14.73 5.46 11.05
C ILE A 135 15.73 6.52 11.45
N SER A 136 16.69 6.85 10.57
CA SER A 136 17.75 7.82 10.89
C SER A 136 17.25 9.26 10.93
N GLY A 137 16.18 9.59 10.18
CA GLY A 137 15.63 10.93 10.10
C GLY A 137 14.58 11.26 11.16
N LEU A 138 13.70 10.31 11.51
CA LEU A 138 12.50 10.60 12.29
C LEU A 138 12.30 9.72 13.53
N GLY A 139 13.00 8.59 13.63
CA GLY A 139 12.79 7.63 14.72
C GLY A 139 11.39 7.02 14.78
N ASN A 140 10.61 7.06 13.69
CA ASN A 140 9.25 6.53 13.64
C ASN A 140 8.98 5.78 12.32
N TRP A 141 8.39 4.59 12.42
CA TRP A 141 8.02 3.74 11.28
C TRP A 141 6.50 3.77 11.06
N ASN A 142 6.05 4.31 9.93
CA ASN A 142 4.64 4.38 9.56
C ASN A 142 4.49 4.20 8.04
N TRP A 143 5.12 3.12 7.58
CA TRP A 143 5.22 2.71 6.19
C TRP A 143 4.48 1.39 5.99
N GLU A 144 3.78 1.28 4.86
CA GLU A 144 3.15 0.05 4.38
C GLU A 144 3.80 -0.34 3.05
N GLY A 145 4.26 -1.59 2.95
CA GLY A 145 5.00 -2.07 1.80
C GLY A 145 4.12 -2.67 0.73
N CYS A 146 4.30 -2.29 -0.53
CA CYS A 146 3.53 -2.80 -1.66
C CYS A 146 4.42 -3.49 -2.71
N TYR A 147 4.05 -4.67 -3.22
CA TYR A 147 4.87 -5.53 -4.12
C TYR A 147 4.05 -6.33 -5.14
N SER A 148 4.68 -6.84 -6.20
CA SER A 148 4.01 -7.52 -7.33
C SER A 148 3.98 -9.06 -7.26
N CYS A 149 4.86 -9.70 -6.48
CA CYS A 149 4.98 -11.15 -6.38
C CYS A 149 4.78 -11.62 -4.93
N TRP A 150 3.80 -12.49 -4.70
CA TRP A 150 3.42 -12.96 -3.35
C TRP A 150 4.46 -13.88 -2.70
N GLU A 151 5.40 -14.42 -3.48
CA GLU A 151 6.49 -15.26 -2.97
C GLU A 151 7.53 -14.45 -2.17
N VAL A 152 7.49 -13.12 -2.25
CA VAL A 152 8.47 -12.20 -1.62
C VAL A 152 8.08 -11.81 -0.18
N ASP A 153 6.84 -12.04 0.22
CA ASP A 153 6.27 -11.48 1.45
C ASP A 153 6.99 -11.96 2.70
N SER A 154 7.24 -13.27 2.75
CA SER A 154 8.00 -13.93 3.81
C SER A 154 9.44 -13.41 3.86
N GLU A 155 10.07 -13.25 2.69
CA GLU A 155 11.46 -12.80 2.59
C GLU A 155 11.62 -11.32 2.98
N LEU A 156 10.66 -10.46 2.63
CA LEU A 156 10.63 -9.06 3.04
C LEU A 156 10.37 -8.93 4.56
N CYS A 157 9.47 -9.74 5.11
CA CYS A 157 9.23 -9.77 6.55
C CYS A 157 10.51 -10.19 7.31
N LYS A 158 11.17 -11.26 6.86
CA LYS A 158 12.48 -11.70 7.39
C LYS A 158 13.53 -10.59 7.25
N TRP A 159 13.57 -9.91 6.10
CA TRP A 159 14.50 -8.80 5.88
C TRP A 159 14.29 -7.66 6.89
N LEU A 160 13.04 -7.25 7.13
CA LEU A 160 12.70 -6.21 8.12
C LEU A 160 13.09 -6.63 9.53
N GLN A 161 12.87 -7.90 9.89
CA GLN A 161 13.22 -8.42 11.20
C GLN A 161 14.74 -8.37 11.45
N ILE A 162 15.53 -8.75 10.45
CA ILE A 162 17.00 -8.80 10.53
C ILE A 162 17.63 -7.40 10.44
N ASN A 163 17.13 -6.55 9.55
CA ASN A 163 17.80 -5.29 9.18
C ASN A 163 17.20 -4.04 9.84
N VAL A 164 16.00 -4.15 10.44
CA VAL A 164 15.35 -3.03 11.12
C VAL A 164 15.07 -3.37 12.59
N SER A 165 14.09 -4.22 12.86
CA SER A 165 13.75 -4.76 14.19
C SER A 165 12.58 -5.74 14.09
N VAL A 166 12.44 -6.60 15.11
CA VAL A 166 11.30 -7.51 15.24
C VAL A 166 10.00 -6.71 15.35
N GLU A 167 9.99 -5.63 16.13
CA GLU A 167 8.82 -4.79 16.35
C GLU A 167 8.36 -4.09 15.07
N VAL A 168 9.29 -3.61 14.24
CA VAL A 168 8.95 -3.03 12.93
C VAL A 168 8.43 -4.11 12.00
N ALA A 169 9.08 -5.28 11.93
CA ALA A 169 8.59 -6.37 11.10
C ALA A 169 7.14 -6.72 11.46
N GLU A 170 6.85 -6.96 12.76
CA GLU A 170 5.52 -7.32 13.26
C GLU A 170 4.44 -6.27 13.06
N SER A 171 4.80 -4.98 13.13
CA SER A 171 3.84 -3.87 13.00
C SER A 171 3.62 -3.38 11.56
N THR A 172 4.56 -3.67 10.65
CA THR A 172 4.48 -3.27 9.24
C THR A 172 3.49 -4.14 8.48
N ARG A 173 2.54 -3.50 7.77
CA ARG A 173 1.65 -4.17 6.82
C ARG A 173 2.35 -4.34 5.49
N ILE A 174 2.39 -5.58 5.02
CA ILE A 174 2.94 -5.98 3.72
C ILE A 174 1.73 -6.28 2.80
N ILE A 175 1.46 -5.41 1.82
CA ILE A 175 0.27 -5.46 0.96
C ILE A 175 0.61 -5.86 -0.49
N TYR A 176 -0.20 -6.72 -1.09
CA TYR A 176 0.01 -7.18 -2.46
C TYR A 176 -0.51 -6.15 -3.47
N GLY A 177 0.39 -5.65 -4.33
CA GLY A 177 0.14 -4.68 -5.40
C GLY A 177 0.10 -5.26 -6.80
N GLY A 178 0.16 -6.59 -6.95
CA GLY A 178 -0.05 -7.23 -8.24
C GLY A 178 -1.51 -7.26 -8.68
N SER A 179 -1.83 -8.11 -9.66
CA SER A 179 -3.18 -8.18 -10.24
C SER A 179 -4.18 -8.82 -9.27
N VAL A 180 -4.87 -8.00 -8.48
CA VAL A 180 -5.97 -8.39 -7.60
C VAL A 180 -7.33 -8.03 -8.21
N ASN A 181 -8.29 -8.95 -8.13
CA ASN A 181 -9.66 -8.79 -8.61
C ASN A 181 -10.64 -9.61 -7.75
N GLY A 182 -11.94 -9.51 -8.05
CA GLY A 182 -12.97 -10.20 -7.27
C GLY A 182 -12.83 -11.74 -7.25
N ALA A 183 -12.17 -12.34 -8.26
CA ALA A 183 -12.02 -13.79 -8.37
C ALA A 183 -10.86 -14.35 -7.52
N ASN A 184 -9.75 -13.62 -7.39
CA ASN A 184 -8.53 -14.10 -6.70
C ASN A 184 -8.30 -13.49 -5.30
N CYS A 185 -8.99 -12.40 -4.94
CA CYS A 185 -8.72 -11.67 -3.70
C CYS A 185 -8.80 -12.52 -2.42
N LYS A 186 -9.70 -13.51 -2.35
CA LYS A 186 -9.85 -14.37 -1.17
C LYS A 186 -8.70 -15.36 -1.00
N GLU A 187 -8.18 -15.89 -2.11
CA GLU A 187 -7.04 -16.80 -2.09
C GLU A 187 -5.76 -16.05 -1.69
N LEU A 188 -5.57 -14.85 -2.25
CA LEU A 188 -4.46 -13.98 -1.87
C LEU A 188 -4.56 -13.53 -0.40
N ALA A 189 -5.76 -13.19 0.08
CA ALA A 189 -5.97 -12.77 1.46
C ALA A 189 -5.78 -13.91 2.49
N ALA A 190 -5.80 -15.17 2.03
CA ALA A 190 -5.53 -16.33 2.87
C ALA A 190 -4.03 -16.59 3.08
N GLN A 191 -3.15 -15.95 2.31
CA GLN A 191 -1.71 -16.07 2.48
C GLN A 191 -1.27 -15.45 3.82
N PRO A 192 -0.34 -16.09 4.56
CA PRO A 192 0.01 -15.70 5.92
C PRO A 192 0.58 -14.27 6.00
N ASP A 193 1.44 -13.92 5.05
CA ASP A 193 2.18 -12.66 5.05
C ASP A 193 1.54 -11.56 4.17
N VAL A 194 0.46 -11.86 3.43
CA VAL A 194 -0.33 -10.85 2.69
C VAL A 194 -1.28 -10.14 3.62
N ASP A 195 -0.95 -8.92 4.03
CA ASP A 195 -1.71 -8.11 4.97
C ASP A 195 -2.72 -7.16 4.33
N GLY A 196 -2.81 -7.17 3.00
CA GLY A 196 -3.67 -6.26 2.28
C GLY A 196 -3.45 -6.25 0.78
N PHE A 197 -4.08 -5.29 0.13
CA PHE A 197 -3.99 -5.07 -1.32
C PHE A 197 -3.78 -3.61 -1.68
N LEU A 198 -3.06 -3.37 -2.77
CA LEU A 198 -3.12 -2.13 -3.53
C LEU A 198 -3.68 -2.42 -4.93
N ALA A 199 -5.00 -2.30 -5.08
CA ALA A 199 -5.70 -2.64 -6.31
C ALA A 199 -5.63 -1.51 -7.35
N GLY A 200 -5.17 -1.83 -8.56
CA GLY A 200 -5.19 -0.93 -9.71
C GLY A 200 -6.57 -0.85 -10.37
N GLY A 201 -6.70 -1.34 -11.62
CA GLY A 201 -7.93 -1.20 -12.42
C GLY A 201 -9.21 -1.81 -11.81
N ALA A 202 -9.10 -2.80 -10.92
CA ALA A 202 -10.25 -3.33 -10.19
C ALA A 202 -10.86 -2.32 -9.21
N SER A 203 -10.07 -1.35 -8.72
CA SER A 203 -10.53 -0.30 -7.80
C SER A 203 -11.51 0.70 -8.42
N LEU A 204 -11.55 0.76 -9.77
CA LEU A 204 -12.46 1.61 -10.53
C LEU A 204 -13.83 0.98 -10.74
N LYS A 205 -14.01 -0.27 -10.32
CA LYS A 205 -15.17 -1.11 -10.62
C LYS A 205 -15.93 -1.50 -9.35
N PRO A 206 -17.20 -1.92 -9.47
CA PRO A 206 -17.97 -2.40 -8.32
C PRO A 206 -17.33 -3.60 -7.60
N GLU A 207 -16.53 -4.42 -8.30
CA GLU A 207 -15.81 -5.57 -7.73
C GLU A 207 -14.80 -5.17 -6.63
N PHE A 208 -14.42 -3.90 -6.52
CA PHE A 208 -13.56 -3.43 -5.43
C PHE A 208 -14.16 -3.70 -4.04
N VAL A 209 -15.50 -3.75 -3.94
CA VAL A 209 -16.19 -4.11 -2.70
C VAL A 209 -15.93 -5.57 -2.31
N ASP A 210 -15.82 -6.47 -3.29
CA ASP A 210 -15.49 -7.87 -3.03
C ASP A 210 -14.05 -8.00 -2.52
N ILE A 211 -13.12 -7.20 -3.07
CA ILE A 211 -11.74 -7.10 -2.60
C ILE A 211 -11.70 -6.58 -1.15
N ILE A 212 -12.44 -5.52 -0.81
CA ILE A 212 -12.53 -5.01 0.57
C ILE A 212 -13.06 -6.11 1.52
N ASN A 213 -14.09 -6.83 1.12
CA ASN A 213 -14.72 -7.86 1.95
C ASN A 213 -13.87 -9.13 2.12
N SER A 214 -12.87 -9.34 1.26
CA SER A 214 -11.92 -10.45 1.42
C SER A 214 -11.10 -10.36 2.72
N ALA A 215 -11.00 -9.17 3.34
CA ALA A 215 -10.39 -8.98 4.66
C ALA A 215 -10.96 -9.90 5.76
N THR A 216 -12.22 -10.32 5.61
CA THR A 216 -12.88 -11.24 6.54
C THR A 216 -12.22 -12.63 6.58
N VAL A 217 -11.55 -13.05 5.49
CA VAL A 217 -10.76 -14.28 5.42
C VAL A 217 -9.66 -14.27 6.46
N LYS A 218 -8.88 -13.17 6.53
CA LYS A 218 -7.74 -13.06 7.45
C LYS A 218 -8.14 -12.87 8.91
N SER A 219 -9.26 -12.16 9.16
CA SER A 219 -9.83 -12.03 10.52
C SER A 219 -10.21 -13.39 11.13
N SER A 220 -10.52 -14.37 10.29
CA SER A 220 -10.85 -15.74 10.69
C SER A 220 -9.59 -16.60 10.91
N ALA A 221 -8.47 -16.24 10.27
CA ALA A 221 -7.28 -17.09 10.15
C ALA A 221 -6.11 -16.70 11.07
N ARG A 222 -5.96 -15.45 11.50
CA ARG A 222 -4.77 -15.03 12.29
C ARG A 222 -4.73 -15.58 13.72
N GLY A 223 -5.85 -16.11 14.24
CA GLY A 223 -5.85 -16.94 15.45
C GLY A 223 -5.26 -18.34 15.24
N LEU A 224 -5.00 -18.74 13.98
CA LEU A 224 -4.60 -20.08 13.56
C LEU A 224 -3.29 -20.12 12.75
N LEU A 225 -2.89 -19.01 12.14
CA LEU A 225 -1.67 -18.91 11.32
C LEU A 225 -0.77 -17.79 11.87
N PRO A 226 0.27 -18.11 12.66
CA PRO A 226 1.36 -17.16 12.90
C PRO A 226 2.02 -16.79 11.57
N ARG A 227 2.63 -15.61 11.48
CA ARG A 227 3.46 -15.24 10.32
C ARG A 227 4.53 -16.32 10.11
N SER A 228 5.02 -16.42 8.87
CA SER A 228 6.09 -17.36 8.46
C SER A 228 7.46 -16.97 9.04
N ILE A 229 7.53 -16.74 10.35
CA ILE A 229 8.76 -16.44 11.07
C ILE A 229 9.35 -17.79 11.44
N GLU A 230 10.18 -18.34 10.55
CA GLU A 230 11.12 -19.38 10.96
C GLU A 230 12.17 -18.72 11.86
N ASP A 231 12.30 -19.21 13.08
CA ASP A 231 13.42 -18.84 13.96
C ASP A 231 14.76 -19.17 13.26
N PRO A 232 15.78 -18.31 13.40
CA PRO A 232 17.08 -18.47 12.75
C PRO A 232 17.83 -19.75 13.15
#